data_AF-A0A1Y5TRL3-F1
#
_entry.id   AF-A0A1Y5TRL3-F1
#
_cell.length_a   1.000
_cell.length_b   1.000
_cell.length_c   1.000
_cell.angle_alpha   90.00
_cell.angle_beta   90.00
_cell.angle_gamma   90.00
#
_symmetry.space_group_name_H-M   'P 1'
#
loop_
_entity.id
_entity.type
_entity.pdbx_description
1 polymer ?
#
loop_
_entity_poly.entity_id
_entity_poly.type
_entity_poly.pdbx_seq_one_letter_code
_entity_poly.pdbx_strand_id
1 'polypeptide(L)'
;MTMSMSVEPALRHAKLRAAQCWSRLRTTGRPRGVVLAYHRIAHPGTDPWNLAVSPENFAAHMAYLASTGCASTLDGFMGELRDHDRPARRIVVTFDDGYACNFHRALPVLNETGVPATLFTVSGAIGRPGAFWWDLLDRIFLEMPELPAVLHLKAENRSGFWSLGNDAAPGPQAMKANATWKPDLTAPSTPRQRICLSVWEFISGLNGTAQPDVVADLAAWAGLHPDTRSDDLSRPMTMDEFRKMSAAPGIEIGGHTATHCDLSRIQGEAAFEEIARDRQLLTEMTGRSPKRFAYPYGRMSPGAGHLLREAGYEAACCSRYGVASSDSDRFLVPRVQVIDCPVEAFAQDLQFLLGRLNGQVPQDQDARAPHLLR
;
A
#
# COMPACT_ATOMS: atom_id res chain seq x y z
N MET A 1 36.02 -5.70 -11.25
CA MET A 1 35.21 -6.93 -11.14
C MET A 1 33.75 -6.54 -11.15
N THR A 2 33.11 -6.62 -12.31
CA THR A 2 31.69 -6.38 -12.52
C THR A 2 30.90 -7.60 -12.01
N MET A 3 30.27 -7.50 -10.85
CA MET A 3 29.27 -8.47 -10.44
C MET A 3 28.00 -8.22 -11.27
N SER A 4 27.81 -9.06 -12.30
CA SER A 4 26.51 -9.27 -12.92
C SER A 4 25.57 -9.82 -11.85
N MET A 5 24.61 -9.01 -11.39
CA MET A 5 23.51 -9.55 -10.58
C MET A 5 22.64 -10.41 -11.51
N SER A 6 22.79 -11.73 -11.39
CA SER A 6 21.92 -12.70 -12.05
C SER A 6 20.47 -12.49 -11.60
N VAL A 7 19.50 -12.91 -12.42
CA VAL A 7 18.04 -12.74 -12.25
C VAL A 7 17.47 -13.57 -11.07
N GLU A 8 18.29 -14.31 -10.33
CA GLU A 8 17.87 -15.19 -9.22
C GLU A 8 17.30 -14.50 -7.95
N PRO A 9 17.70 -13.27 -7.56
CA PRO A 9 17.11 -12.57 -6.40
C PRO A 9 15.63 -12.22 -6.60
N ALA A 10 15.21 -11.97 -7.84
CA ALA A 10 13.84 -11.56 -8.18
C ALA A 10 12.79 -12.64 -7.87
N LEU A 11 13.17 -13.92 -8.01
CA LEU A 11 12.32 -15.07 -7.66
C LEU A 11 12.23 -15.32 -6.15
N ARG A 12 13.17 -14.80 -5.34
CA ARG A 12 13.09 -14.87 -3.87
C ARG A 12 12.08 -13.88 -3.29
N HIS A 13 11.85 -12.73 -3.92
CA HIS A 13 10.99 -11.67 -3.37
C HIS A 13 9.50 -11.84 -3.64
N ALA A 14 9.10 -12.36 -4.81
CA ALA A 14 7.72 -12.82 -5.05
C ALA A 14 7.31 -13.93 -4.06
N LYS A 15 8.26 -14.82 -3.71
CA LYS A 15 8.08 -15.81 -2.64
C LYS A 15 8.03 -15.18 -1.24
N LEU A 16 8.62 -14.00 -1.00
CA LEU A 16 8.61 -13.34 0.31
C LEU A 16 7.27 -12.66 0.63
N ARG A 17 6.52 -12.10 -0.35
CA ARG A 17 5.11 -11.71 -0.11
C ARG A 17 4.23 -12.94 0.09
N ALA A 18 4.39 -13.99 -0.72
CA ALA A 18 3.67 -15.25 -0.53
C ALA A 18 4.01 -16.01 0.78
N ALA A 19 5.17 -15.75 1.40
CA ALA A 19 5.54 -16.34 2.69
C ALA A 19 5.19 -15.46 3.90
N GLN A 20 5.23 -14.11 3.76
CA GLN A 20 4.98 -13.17 4.86
C GLN A 20 3.53 -12.67 4.95
N CYS A 21 2.80 -12.54 3.82
CA CYS A 21 1.35 -12.31 3.84
C CYS A 21 0.58 -13.49 4.46
N TRP A 22 1.24 -14.65 4.58
CA TRP A 22 0.62 -15.92 4.96
C TRP A 22 1.08 -16.46 6.32
N SER A 23 1.95 -15.74 7.04
CA SER A 23 2.18 -16.06 8.45
C SER A 23 0.95 -15.62 9.24
N ARG A 24 -0.04 -16.51 9.34
CA ARG A 24 -1.19 -16.32 10.23
C ARG A 24 -0.64 -16.05 11.63
N LEU A 25 -0.88 -14.86 12.16
CA LEU A 25 -0.75 -14.66 13.59
C LEU A 25 -1.74 -15.61 14.25
N ARG A 26 -1.22 -16.59 14.99
CA ARG A 26 -2.04 -17.40 15.89
C ARG A 26 -2.40 -16.51 17.07
N THR A 27 -3.48 -15.76 16.95
CA THR A 27 -4.06 -15.01 18.06
C THR A 27 -4.88 -15.98 18.90
N THR A 28 -4.70 -15.97 20.22
CA THR A 28 -5.55 -16.74 21.14
C THR A 28 -6.65 -15.87 21.73
N GLY A 29 -6.51 -14.54 21.63
CA GLY A 29 -7.47 -13.57 22.09
C GLY A 29 -8.76 -13.55 21.27
N ARG A 30 -9.81 -13.01 21.88
CA ARG A 30 -11.11 -12.84 21.24
C ARG A 30 -10.93 -11.90 20.03
N PRO A 31 -11.34 -12.29 18.83
CA PRO A 31 -11.29 -11.41 17.68
C PRO A 31 -12.16 -10.15 17.92
N ARG A 32 -11.74 -8.99 17.41
CA ARG A 32 -12.32 -7.66 17.73
C ARG A 32 -12.78 -6.87 16.52
N GLY A 33 -12.08 -7.00 15.40
CA GLY A 33 -12.44 -6.25 14.19
C GLY A 33 -11.52 -6.50 13.00
N VAL A 34 -11.96 -6.02 11.85
CA VAL A 34 -11.23 -6.08 10.58
C VAL A 34 -10.80 -4.67 10.20
N VAL A 35 -9.53 -4.51 9.85
CA VAL A 35 -8.99 -3.26 9.30
C VAL A 35 -8.76 -3.47 7.81
N LEU A 36 -9.50 -2.75 6.98
CA LEU A 36 -9.46 -2.81 5.53
C LEU A 36 -8.43 -1.82 4.99
N ALA A 37 -7.57 -2.25 4.07
CA ALA A 37 -6.58 -1.41 3.40
C ALA A 37 -6.96 -1.20 1.93
N TYR A 38 -7.37 0.03 1.62
CA TYR A 38 -7.52 0.57 0.27
C TYR A 38 -6.29 1.41 -0.09
N HIS A 39 -6.09 1.69 -1.38
CA HIS A 39 -5.03 2.62 -1.82
C HIS A 39 -5.63 3.65 -2.78
N ARG A 40 -5.96 3.24 -4.01
CA ARG A 40 -6.49 4.14 -5.05
C ARG A 40 -7.92 3.75 -5.45
N ILE A 41 -8.74 4.76 -5.74
CA ILE A 41 -10.10 4.59 -6.28
C ILE A 41 -10.07 5.02 -7.75
N ALA A 42 -9.96 4.06 -8.67
CA ALA A 42 -9.58 4.32 -10.06
C ALA A 42 -9.90 3.15 -11.02
N HIS A 43 -9.83 3.42 -12.32
CA HIS A 43 -9.72 2.41 -13.38
C HIS A 43 -8.36 2.55 -14.10
N PRO A 44 -7.25 2.09 -13.50
CA PRO A 44 -5.96 2.20 -14.15
C PRO A 44 -5.85 1.24 -15.34
N GLY A 45 -4.99 1.57 -16.31
CA GLY A 45 -4.68 0.68 -17.43
C GLY A 45 -3.98 -0.59 -16.97
N THR A 46 -3.12 -0.48 -15.96
CA THR A 46 -2.44 -1.59 -15.29
C THR A 46 -2.47 -1.42 -13.76
N ASP A 47 -2.55 -2.54 -13.05
CA ASP A 47 -2.56 -2.54 -11.58
C ASP A 47 -1.82 -3.77 -11.03
N PRO A 48 -0.50 -3.89 -11.25
CA PRO A 48 0.23 -5.11 -10.92
C PRO A 48 0.10 -5.52 -9.45
N TRP A 49 -0.13 -4.56 -8.56
CA TRP A 49 -0.13 -4.75 -7.10
C TRP A 49 -1.53 -4.82 -6.48
N ASN A 50 -2.59 -4.84 -7.29
CA ASN A 50 -4.00 -4.87 -6.84
C ASN A 50 -4.34 -3.71 -5.87
N LEU A 51 -3.88 -2.51 -6.19
CA LEU A 51 -4.08 -1.31 -5.36
C LEU A 51 -5.37 -0.57 -5.71
N ALA A 52 -5.91 -0.80 -6.91
CA ALA A 52 -7.10 -0.12 -7.38
C ALA A 52 -8.39 -0.85 -6.98
N VAL A 53 -9.36 -0.04 -6.54
CA VAL A 53 -10.77 -0.41 -6.50
C VAL A 53 -11.53 0.57 -7.38
N SER A 54 -12.42 0.07 -8.22
CA SER A 54 -13.24 0.94 -9.08
C SER A 54 -14.14 1.86 -8.25
N PRO A 55 -14.45 3.08 -8.71
CA PRO A 55 -15.37 3.98 -8.02
C PRO A 55 -16.73 3.34 -7.71
N GLU A 56 -17.27 2.53 -8.61
CA GLU A 56 -18.57 1.87 -8.46
C GLU A 56 -18.52 0.80 -7.38
N ASN A 57 -17.50 -0.07 -7.39
CA ASN A 57 -17.34 -1.08 -6.34
C ASN A 57 -17.03 -0.42 -5.00
N PHE A 58 -16.20 0.62 -4.96
CA PHE A 58 -15.92 1.36 -3.74
C PHE A 58 -17.19 1.96 -3.13
N ALA A 59 -18.04 2.61 -3.93
CA ALA A 59 -19.32 3.13 -3.47
C ALA A 59 -20.24 2.02 -2.93
N ALA A 60 -20.33 0.89 -3.62
CA ALA A 60 -21.11 -0.25 -3.18
C ALA A 60 -20.55 -0.87 -1.88
N HIS A 61 -19.23 -0.96 -1.74
CA HIS A 61 -18.57 -1.40 -0.51
C HIS A 61 -18.93 -0.48 0.67
N MET A 62 -18.79 0.84 0.50
CA MET A 62 -19.07 1.81 1.57
C MET A 62 -20.56 1.80 1.97
N ALA A 63 -21.48 1.68 1.01
CA ALA A 63 -22.91 1.54 1.29
C ALA A 63 -23.20 0.27 2.11
N TYR A 64 -22.58 -0.86 1.74
CA TYR A 64 -22.69 -2.10 2.51
C TYR A 64 -22.09 -1.93 3.92
N LEU A 65 -20.90 -1.35 4.05
CA LEU A 65 -20.27 -1.10 5.36
C LEU A 65 -21.15 -0.21 6.25
N ALA A 66 -21.76 0.85 5.72
CA ALA A 66 -22.69 1.69 6.44
C ALA A 66 -23.90 0.89 6.98
N SER A 67 -24.47 0.00 6.14
CA SER A 67 -25.60 -0.85 6.54
C SER A 67 -25.29 -1.84 7.68
N THR A 68 -24.01 -2.16 7.91
CA THR A 68 -23.61 -3.10 8.97
C THR A 68 -23.69 -2.50 10.37
N GLY A 69 -23.68 -1.16 10.49
CA GLY A 69 -23.58 -0.46 11.77
C GLY A 69 -22.28 -0.72 12.54
N CYS A 70 -21.28 -1.35 11.91
CA CYS A 70 -20.03 -1.81 12.55
C CYS A 70 -18.83 -0.91 12.23
N ALA A 71 -18.99 0.08 11.35
CA ALA A 71 -17.92 0.98 10.95
C ALA A 71 -17.40 1.80 12.15
N SER A 72 -16.08 1.98 12.23
CA SER A 72 -15.42 2.72 13.32
C SER A 72 -14.19 3.44 12.82
N THR A 73 -13.84 4.55 13.47
CA THR A 73 -12.51 5.14 13.30
C THR A 73 -11.44 4.21 13.86
N LEU A 74 -10.19 4.39 13.42
CA LEU A 74 -9.08 3.58 13.94
C LEU A 74 -8.75 3.99 15.37
N ASP A 75 -8.86 5.28 15.75
CA ASP A 75 -8.65 5.68 17.14
C ASP A 75 -9.66 5.03 18.08
N GLY A 76 -10.95 5.03 17.71
CA GLY A 76 -12.00 4.37 18.48
C GLY A 76 -11.74 2.87 18.62
N PHE A 77 -11.39 2.22 17.51
CA PHE A 77 -11.07 0.80 17.50
C PHE A 77 -9.86 0.46 18.40
N MET A 78 -8.78 1.24 18.33
CA MET A 78 -7.58 1.03 19.14
C MET A 78 -7.78 1.37 20.62
N GLY A 79 -8.71 2.26 20.95
CA GLY A 79 -9.14 2.53 22.33
C GLY A 79 -9.86 1.34 22.96
N GLU A 80 -10.69 0.63 22.18
CA GLU A 80 -11.51 -0.49 22.63
C GLU A 80 -10.90 -1.87 22.36
N LEU A 81 -9.71 -1.94 21.76
CA LEU A 81 -9.12 -3.21 21.30
C LEU A 81 -8.98 -4.21 22.46
N ARG A 82 -8.58 -3.75 23.64
CA ARG A 82 -8.40 -4.56 24.87
C ARG A 82 -9.61 -4.55 25.80
N ASP A 83 -10.67 -3.82 25.45
CA ASP A 83 -11.88 -3.76 26.27
C ASP A 83 -12.73 -5.02 26.04
N HIS A 84 -12.66 -5.96 26.97
CA HIS A 84 -13.35 -7.24 26.85
C HIS A 84 -14.88 -7.15 27.00
N ASP A 85 -15.40 -6.03 27.48
CA ASP A 85 -16.84 -5.84 27.77
C ASP A 85 -17.59 -5.23 26.58
N ARG A 86 -16.88 -4.62 25.62
CA ARG A 86 -17.47 -4.08 24.39
C ARG A 86 -17.71 -5.16 23.33
N PRO A 87 -18.80 -5.05 22.53
CA PRO A 87 -19.06 -5.99 21.45
C PRO A 87 -17.92 -5.97 20.43
N ALA A 88 -17.38 -7.17 20.16
CA ALA A 88 -16.40 -7.38 19.11
C ALA A 88 -17.11 -7.44 17.76
N ARG A 89 -16.92 -6.43 16.91
CA ARG A 89 -17.25 -6.37 15.46
C ARG A 89 -17.03 -4.93 14.97
N ARG A 90 -15.79 -4.46 14.98
CA ARG A 90 -15.45 -3.17 14.33
C ARG A 90 -14.93 -3.42 12.91
N ILE A 91 -15.33 -2.57 11.98
CA ILE A 91 -14.79 -2.53 10.63
C ILE A 91 -14.16 -1.17 10.46
N VAL A 92 -12.86 -1.14 10.17
CA VAL A 92 -12.10 0.10 10.02
C VAL A 92 -11.65 0.22 8.57
N VAL A 93 -11.92 1.36 7.95
CA VAL A 93 -11.47 1.65 6.58
C VAL A 93 -10.20 2.47 6.64
N THR A 94 -9.15 2.02 5.94
CA THR A 94 -7.87 2.74 5.84
C THR A 94 -7.47 2.90 4.39
N PHE A 95 -6.80 4.00 4.09
CA PHE A 95 -6.18 4.30 2.80
C PHE A 95 -4.68 4.50 2.99
N ASP A 96 -3.88 3.94 2.10
CA ASP A 96 -2.43 4.15 2.09
C ASP A 96 -2.00 5.16 1.00
N ASP A 97 -0.73 5.57 1.09
CA ASP A 97 0.02 6.44 0.18
C ASP A 97 -0.37 7.92 0.14
N GLY A 98 -1.66 8.24 0.09
CA GLY A 98 -2.16 9.61 -0.05
C GLY A 98 -2.41 10.04 -1.49
N TYR A 99 -3.02 9.17 -2.29
CA TYR A 99 -3.40 9.44 -3.67
C TYR A 99 -4.43 10.58 -3.80
N ALA A 100 -4.31 11.38 -4.86
CA ALA A 100 -5.27 12.45 -5.15
C ALA A 100 -6.71 11.95 -5.35
N CYS A 101 -6.89 10.75 -5.89
CA CYS A 101 -8.20 10.12 -6.02
C CYS A 101 -8.89 9.86 -4.67
N ASN A 102 -8.15 9.74 -3.55
CA ASN A 102 -8.78 9.64 -2.23
C ASN A 102 -9.59 10.90 -1.90
N PHE A 103 -9.10 12.08 -2.29
CA PHE A 103 -9.84 13.33 -2.13
C PHE A 103 -10.96 13.47 -3.17
N HIS A 104 -10.67 13.24 -4.46
CA HIS A 104 -11.64 13.51 -5.53
C HIS A 104 -12.76 12.47 -5.64
N ARG A 105 -12.52 11.22 -5.22
CA ARG A 105 -13.42 10.10 -5.47
C ARG A 105 -13.85 9.38 -4.20
N ALA A 106 -12.92 9.14 -3.27
CA ALA A 106 -13.26 8.45 -2.02
C ALA A 106 -14.01 9.36 -1.04
N LEU A 107 -13.52 10.58 -0.81
CA LEU A 107 -14.08 11.50 0.19
C LEU A 107 -15.57 11.82 -0.02
N PRO A 108 -16.08 12.09 -1.24
CA PRO A 108 -17.51 12.28 -1.46
C PRO A 108 -18.37 11.10 -1.00
N VAL A 109 -17.95 9.87 -1.32
CA VAL A 109 -18.65 8.64 -0.93
C VAL A 109 -18.59 8.41 0.59
N LEU A 110 -17.43 8.66 1.21
CA LEU A 110 -17.28 8.57 2.66
C LEU A 110 -18.21 9.57 3.39
N ASN A 111 -18.31 10.80 2.88
CA ASN A 111 -19.22 11.80 3.41
C ASN A 111 -20.70 11.41 3.25
N GLU A 112 -21.07 10.87 2.10
CA GLU A 112 -22.45 10.43 1.82
C GLU A 112 -22.87 9.25 2.71
N THR A 113 -21.97 8.28 2.89
CA THR A 113 -22.25 7.05 3.66
C THR A 113 -22.02 7.20 5.17
N GLY A 114 -21.29 8.23 5.60
CA GLY A 114 -20.90 8.44 6.99
C GLY A 114 -19.86 7.44 7.51
N VAL A 115 -19.22 6.66 6.62
CA VAL A 115 -18.18 5.69 6.99
C VAL A 115 -16.88 6.45 7.30
N PRO A 116 -16.34 6.36 8.52
CA PRO A 116 -15.07 6.98 8.85
C PRO A 116 -13.89 6.26 8.19
N ALA A 117 -12.80 6.98 7.95
CA ALA A 117 -11.59 6.40 7.38
C ALA A 117 -10.32 7.02 7.95
N THR A 118 -9.24 6.23 7.98
CA THR A 118 -7.89 6.73 8.29
C THR A 118 -7.05 6.76 7.01
N LEU A 119 -6.43 7.90 6.72
CA LEU A 119 -5.49 8.07 5.61
C LEU A 119 -4.05 8.03 6.12
N PHE A 120 -3.33 6.95 5.82
CA PHE A 120 -1.89 6.83 6.01
C PHE A 120 -1.17 7.46 4.83
N THR A 121 -0.46 8.56 5.07
CA THR A 121 0.09 9.38 4.00
C THR A 121 1.61 9.35 3.98
N VAL A 122 2.21 9.23 2.79
CA VAL A 122 3.63 9.46 2.59
C VAL A 122 3.88 10.96 2.66
N SER A 123 4.24 11.46 3.84
CA SER A 123 4.18 12.89 4.13
C SER A 123 5.11 13.74 3.24
N GLY A 124 6.27 13.21 2.84
CA GLY A 124 7.19 13.90 1.94
C GLY A 124 6.72 13.95 0.49
N ALA A 125 5.72 13.16 0.09
CA ALA A 125 5.17 13.16 -1.26
C ALA A 125 4.08 14.23 -1.46
N ILE A 126 3.38 14.65 -0.39
CA ILE A 126 2.29 15.64 -0.49
C ILE A 126 2.78 16.94 -1.12
N GLY A 127 2.06 17.40 -2.14
CA GLY A 127 2.39 18.62 -2.88
C GLY A 127 3.54 18.49 -3.88
N ARG A 128 4.20 17.32 -3.98
CA ARG A 128 5.16 17.10 -5.07
C ARG A 128 4.43 16.96 -6.41
N PRO A 129 5.00 17.48 -7.50
CA PRO A 129 4.47 17.23 -8.83
C PRO A 129 4.79 15.79 -9.28
N GLY A 130 4.05 15.30 -10.27
CA GLY A 130 4.27 13.99 -10.88
C GLY A 130 3.59 12.83 -10.14
N ALA A 131 3.68 11.65 -10.74
CA ALA A 131 3.14 10.41 -10.19
C ALA A 131 4.04 9.84 -9.08
N PHE A 132 3.49 8.95 -8.25
CA PHE A 132 4.34 8.09 -7.42
C PHE A 132 5.28 7.26 -8.30
N TRP A 133 6.48 6.97 -7.80
CA TRP A 133 7.52 6.33 -8.60
C TRP A 133 7.16 4.91 -9.03
N TRP A 134 6.35 4.19 -8.24
CA TRP A 134 5.88 2.85 -8.61
C TRP A 134 4.84 2.91 -9.73
N ASP A 135 3.93 3.89 -9.72
CA ASP A 135 3.02 4.14 -10.85
C ASP A 135 3.78 4.55 -12.12
N LEU A 136 4.85 5.35 -11.95
CA LEU A 136 5.72 5.71 -13.07
C LEU A 136 6.41 4.47 -13.66
N LEU A 137 6.89 3.55 -12.82
CA LEU A 137 7.48 2.29 -13.27
C LEU A 137 6.49 1.44 -14.06
N ASP A 138 5.27 1.30 -13.54
CA ASP A 138 4.22 0.51 -14.18
C ASP A 138 3.90 1.11 -15.55
N ARG A 139 3.73 2.44 -15.63
CA ARG A 139 3.56 3.15 -16.91
C ARG A 139 4.71 2.89 -17.87
N ILE A 140 5.96 3.09 -17.43
CA ILE A 140 7.15 2.93 -18.26
C ILE A 140 7.24 1.49 -18.78
N PHE A 141 7.25 0.49 -17.90
CA PHE A 141 7.59 -0.87 -18.32
C PHE A 141 6.40 -1.69 -18.81
N LEU A 142 5.18 -1.42 -18.35
CA LEU A 142 4.01 -2.26 -18.64
C LEU A 142 3.07 -1.64 -19.69
N GLU A 143 3.08 -0.31 -19.84
CA GLU A 143 2.12 0.41 -20.71
C GLU A 143 2.75 1.07 -21.94
N MET A 144 3.97 1.60 -21.83
CA MET A 144 4.57 2.32 -22.95
C MET A 144 4.89 1.38 -24.13
N PRO A 145 4.51 1.76 -25.36
CA PRO A 145 4.68 0.91 -26.53
C PRO A 145 6.14 0.81 -26.98
N GLU A 146 6.94 1.84 -26.70
CA GLU A 146 8.33 1.93 -27.13
C GLU A 146 9.17 2.60 -26.04
N LEU A 147 10.36 2.05 -25.78
CA LEU A 147 11.37 2.64 -24.91
C LEU A 147 12.77 2.47 -25.51
N PRO A 148 13.78 3.23 -25.04
CA PRO A 148 15.15 2.98 -25.45
C PRO A 148 15.60 1.56 -25.11
N ALA A 149 16.50 1.01 -25.92
CA ALA A 149 16.89 -0.40 -25.80
C ALA A 149 17.70 -0.72 -24.53
N VAL A 150 18.32 0.28 -23.91
CA VAL A 150 19.29 0.09 -22.82
C VAL A 150 19.05 1.14 -21.73
N LEU A 151 18.86 0.69 -20.49
CA LEU A 151 18.72 1.51 -19.29
C LEU A 151 19.93 1.37 -18.39
N HIS A 152 20.50 2.49 -17.97
CA HIS A 152 21.53 2.56 -16.93
C HIS A 152 21.02 3.45 -15.81
N LEU A 153 21.06 2.96 -14.57
CA LEU A 153 20.77 3.77 -13.38
C LEU A 153 21.96 3.69 -12.43
N LYS A 154 22.28 4.80 -11.78
CA LYS A 154 23.34 4.86 -10.77
C LYS A 154 22.86 5.68 -9.58
N ALA A 155 23.06 5.15 -8.38
CA ALA A 155 22.63 5.79 -7.15
C ALA A 155 23.49 5.28 -6.00
N GLU A 156 23.98 6.19 -5.15
CA GLU A 156 24.86 5.82 -4.03
C GLU A 156 26.04 4.94 -4.53
N ASN A 157 26.22 3.76 -3.92
CA ASN A 157 27.21 2.75 -4.31
C ASN A 157 26.63 1.65 -5.23
N ARG A 158 25.46 1.89 -5.85
CA ARG A 158 24.73 0.94 -6.68
C ARG A 158 24.69 1.41 -8.13
N SER A 159 24.77 0.46 -9.04
CA SER A 159 24.56 0.67 -10.47
C SER A 159 23.78 -0.48 -11.05
N GLY A 160 22.82 -0.18 -11.93
CA GLY A 160 22.06 -1.18 -12.66
C GLY A 160 22.18 -0.97 -14.17
N PHE A 161 22.18 -2.08 -14.90
CA PHE A 161 22.19 -2.13 -16.35
C PHE A 161 21.08 -3.09 -16.79
N TRP A 162 20.18 -2.62 -17.64
CA TRP A 162 19.11 -3.44 -18.21
C TRP A 162 19.08 -3.28 -19.72
N SER A 163 19.04 -4.41 -20.42
CA SER A 163 18.87 -4.45 -21.87
C SER A 163 17.48 -4.96 -22.19
N LEU A 164 16.68 -4.13 -22.85
CA LEU A 164 15.34 -4.46 -23.31
C LEU A 164 15.39 -5.25 -24.62
N GLY A 165 16.45 -5.07 -25.42
CA GLY A 165 16.59 -5.74 -26.72
C GLY A 165 15.36 -5.51 -27.61
N ASN A 166 14.78 -6.59 -28.13
CA ASN A 166 13.58 -6.53 -28.96
C ASN A 166 12.32 -6.08 -28.18
N ASP A 167 12.32 -6.22 -26.86
CA ASP A 167 11.22 -5.75 -26.01
C ASP A 167 11.29 -4.25 -25.73
N ALA A 168 12.23 -3.52 -26.34
CA ALA A 168 12.13 -2.07 -26.49
C ALA A 168 10.78 -1.69 -27.12
N ALA A 169 10.29 -2.50 -28.08
CA ALA A 169 8.97 -2.38 -28.70
C ALA A 169 8.25 -3.75 -28.67
N PRO A 170 7.61 -4.12 -27.55
CA PRO A 170 6.99 -5.44 -27.40
C PRO A 170 5.77 -5.60 -28.31
N GLY A 171 5.59 -6.81 -28.85
CA GLY A 171 4.41 -7.13 -29.67
C GLY A 171 3.09 -7.14 -28.87
N PRO A 172 1.92 -7.14 -29.55
CA PRO A 172 0.61 -7.03 -28.89
C PRO A 172 0.34 -8.10 -27.83
N GLN A 173 0.83 -9.33 -28.04
CA GLN A 173 0.69 -10.42 -27.07
C GLN A 173 1.46 -10.13 -25.77
N ALA A 174 2.69 -9.59 -25.88
CA ALA A 174 3.48 -9.22 -24.71
C ALA A 174 2.86 -8.02 -23.98
N MET A 175 2.32 -7.03 -24.70
CA MET A 175 1.58 -5.92 -24.10
C MET A 175 0.34 -6.40 -23.32
N LYS A 176 -0.45 -7.32 -23.89
CA LYS A 176 -1.58 -7.92 -23.17
C LYS A 176 -1.12 -8.67 -21.91
N ALA A 177 -0.02 -9.41 -22.00
CA ALA A 177 0.54 -10.10 -20.84
C ALA A 177 1.02 -9.13 -19.75
N ASN A 178 1.64 -8.01 -20.12
CA ASN A 178 2.04 -6.94 -19.19
C ASN A 178 0.83 -6.36 -18.45
N ALA A 179 -0.26 -6.07 -19.16
CA ALA A 179 -1.42 -5.41 -18.57
C ALA A 179 -2.15 -6.23 -17.49
N THR A 180 -2.06 -7.55 -17.56
CA THR A 180 -2.72 -8.47 -16.61
C THR A 180 -1.78 -9.07 -15.58
N TRP A 181 -0.50 -8.70 -15.61
CA TRP A 181 0.51 -9.32 -14.76
C TRP A 181 0.36 -8.90 -13.31
N LYS A 182 0.38 -9.87 -12.40
CA LYS A 182 0.37 -9.67 -10.94
C LYS A 182 1.60 -10.35 -10.36
N PRO A 183 2.64 -9.60 -9.93
CA PRO A 183 3.91 -10.16 -9.48
C PRO A 183 3.78 -11.10 -8.27
N ASP A 184 2.76 -10.87 -7.43
CA ASP A 184 2.48 -11.67 -6.24
C ASP A 184 1.85 -13.04 -6.57
N LEU A 185 1.24 -13.18 -7.74
CA LEU A 185 0.53 -14.38 -8.17
C LEU A 185 1.29 -15.20 -9.20
N THR A 186 2.01 -14.51 -10.10
CA THR A 186 2.61 -15.13 -11.27
C THR A 186 4.02 -14.59 -11.52
N ALA A 187 4.94 -15.51 -11.81
CA ALA A 187 6.30 -15.14 -12.21
C ALA A 187 6.28 -14.31 -13.51
N PRO A 188 7.25 -13.39 -13.69
CA PRO A 188 7.31 -12.54 -14.89
C PRO A 188 7.54 -13.38 -16.15
N SER A 189 6.59 -13.31 -17.06
CA SER A 189 6.55 -14.01 -18.35
C SER A 189 7.25 -13.23 -19.48
N THR A 190 7.24 -11.90 -19.44
CA THR A 190 7.87 -11.05 -20.47
C THR A 190 9.18 -10.41 -19.97
N PRO A 191 10.11 -10.03 -20.87
CA PRO A 191 11.28 -9.22 -20.50
C PRO A 191 10.92 -7.91 -19.81
N ARG A 192 9.84 -7.25 -20.24
CA ARG A 192 9.30 -6.03 -19.59
C ARG A 192 8.96 -6.26 -18.12
N GLN A 193 8.24 -7.33 -17.80
CA GLN A 193 7.88 -7.68 -16.43
C GLN A 193 9.12 -7.97 -15.57
N ARG A 194 10.12 -8.68 -16.12
CA ARG A 194 11.39 -8.97 -15.42
C ARG A 194 12.18 -7.69 -15.12
N ILE A 195 12.29 -6.79 -16.10
CA ILE A 195 12.99 -5.52 -15.93
C ILE A 195 12.22 -4.63 -14.94
N CYS A 196 10.90 -4.54 -15.05
CA CYS A 196 10.06 -3.80 -14.11
C CYS A 196 10.32 -4.22 -12.66
N LEU A 197 10.30 -5.52 -12.38
CA LEU A 197 10.58 -6.04 -11.03
C LEU A 197 12.00 -5.73 -10.58
N SER A 198 12.99 -5.90 -11.46
CA SER A 198 14.40 -5.66 -11.14
C SER A 198 14.70 -4.18 -10.87
N VAL A 199 14.09 -3.26 -11.63
CA VAL A 199 14.20 -1.81 -11.41
C VAL A 199 13.44 -1.42 -10.14
N TRP A 200 12.28 -2.02 -9.86
CA TRP A 200 11.57 -1.83 -8.60
C TRP A 200 12.43 -2.24 -7.39
N GLU A 201 13.13 -3.38 -7.45
CA GLU A 201 14.08 -3.80 -6.41
C GLU A 201 15.30 -2.88 -6.29
N PHE A 202 15.72 -2.28 -7.41
CA PHE A 202 16.76 -1.27 -7.40
C PHE A 202 16.31 -0.04 -6.60
N ILE A 203 15.18 0.56 -6.99
CA ILE A 203 14.68 1.83 -6.45
C ILE A 203 14.16 1.70 -5.01
N SER A 204 13.42 0.64 -4.68
CA SER A 204 12.90 0.39 -3.32
C SER A 204 14.00 0.14 -2.29
N GLY A 205 15.19 -0.27 -2.74
CA GLY A 205 16.34 -0.50 -1.88
C GLY A 205 17.26 0.71 -1.69
N LEU A 206 16.94 1.87 -2.28
CA LEU A 206 17.69 3.11 -2.09
C LEU A 206 17.28 3.79 -0.79
N ASN A 207 18.16 4.65 -0.28
CA ASN A 207 17.75 5.63 0.71
C ASN A 207 16.72 6.60 0.11
N GLY A 208 15.77 7.07 0.92
CA GLY A 208 14.70 7.98 0.50
C GLY A 208 15.18 9.30 -0.10
N THR A 209 16.42 9.72 0.20
CA THR A 209 17.05 10.93 -0.36
C THR A 209 17.62 10.73 -1.76
N ALA A 210 18.09 9.53 -2.11
CA ALA A 210 18.63 9.22 -3.45
C ALA A 210 17.54 8.80 -4.44
N GLN A 211 16.40 8.33 -3.94
CA GLN A 211 15.30 7.82 -4.75
C GLN A 211 14.75 8.86 -5.77
N PRO A 212 14.52 10.15 -5.42
CA PRO A 212 13.95 11.11 -6.37
C PRO A 212 14.81 11.33 -7.62
N ASP A 213 16.13 11.42 -7.46
CA ASP A 213 17.06 11.66 -8.57
C ASP A 213 17.05 10.49 -9.57
N VAL A 214 17.04 9.26 -9.05
CA VAL A 214 16.98 8.04 -9.88
C VAL A 214 15.66 7.93 -10.63
N VAL A 215 14.56 8.32 -9.98
CA VAL A 215 13.23 8.35 -10.59
C VAL A 215 13.18 9.40 -11.71
N ALA A 216 13.83 10.55 -11.52
CA ALA A 216 13.95 11.58 -12.55
C ALA A 216 14.80 11.09 -13.74
N ASP A 217 15.94 10.45 -13.49
CA ASP A 217 16.79 9.85 -14.53
C ASP A 217 16.03 8.78 -15.34
N LEU A 218 15.26 7.94 -14.66
CA LEU A 218 14.43 6.93 -15.30
C LEU A 218 13.32 7.57 -16.17
N ALA A 219 12.65 8.61 -15.67
CA ALA A 219 11.64 9.34 -16.43
C ALA A 219 12.23 9.94 -17.70
N ALA A 220 13.36 10.64 -17.56
CA ALA A 220 14.08 11.27 -18.66
C ALA A 220 14.54 10.23 -19.70
N TRP A 221 15.08 9.09 -19.23
CA TRP A 221 15.41 7.96 -20.09
C TRP A 221 14.20 7.45 -20.88
N ALA A 222 13.04 7.36 -20.25
CA ALA A 222 11.80 6.94 -20.91
C ALA A 222 11.20 8.01 -21.85
N GLY A 223 11.81 9.19 -21.96
CA GLY A 223 11.26 10.30 -22.74
C GLY A 223 10.04 10.95 -22.07
N LEU A 224 9.87 10.75 -20.76
CA LEU A 224 8.83 11.38 -19.96
C LEU A 224 9.39 12.61 -19.25
N HIS A 225 8.62 13.70 -19.24
CA HIS A 225 8.88 14.79 -18.31
C HIS A 225 8.41 14.37 -16.90
N PRO A 226 9.13 14.71 -15.82
CA PRO A 226 8.71 14.41 -14.44
C PRO A 226 7.27 14.86 -14.13
N ASP A 227 6.86 15.96 -14.77
CA ASP A 227 5.53 16.57 -14.60
C ASP A 227 4.48 16.14 -15.66
N THR A 228 4.82 15.28 -16.63
CA THR A 228 3.88 14.93 -17.72
C THR A 228 2.75 14.02 -17.25
N ARG A 229 1.56 14.63 -17.07
CA ARG A 229 0.27 13.97 -16.78
C ARG A 229 0.38 12.96 -15.65
N SER A 230 0.33 13.44 -14.42
CA SER A 230 -0.37 12.69 -13.39
C SER A 230 -1.83 13.13 -13.42
N ASP A 231 -2.67 12.31 -14.02
CA ASP A 231 -4.09 12.33 -13.66
C ASP A 231 -4.26 12.24 -12.14
N ASP A 232 -5.45 12.52 -11.62
CA ASP A 232 -5.76 12.35 -10.20
C ASP A 232 -5.58 10.90 -9.70
N LEU A 233 -5.27 9.96 -10.59
CA LEU A 233 -5.16 8.54 -10.28
C LEU A 233 -3.76 8.16 -9.79
N SER A 234 -2.71 8.85 -10.23
CA SER A 234 -1.30 8.40 -10.08
C SER A 234 -0.44 9.32 -9.22
N ARG A 235 -0.88 10.54 -8.90
CA ARG A 235 -0.13 11.48 -8.05
C ARG A 235 -0.56 11.45 -6.58
N PRO A 236 0.33 11.90 -5.68
CA PRO A 236 -0.08 12.35 -4.36
C PRO A 236 -1.07 13.52 -4.43
N MET A 237 -1.83 13.72 -3.35
CA MET A 237 -2.58 14.94 -3.16
C MET A 237 -1.68 16.18 -3.20
N THR A 238 -2.21 17.25 -3.77
CA THR A 238 -1.66 18.59 -3.56
C THR A 238 -1.81 18.99 -2.09
N MET A 239 -1.04 19.98 -1.65
CA MET A 239 -1.14 20.49 -0.29
C MET A 239 -2.55 21.01 0.04
N ASP A 240 -3.25 21.63 -0.92
CA ASP A 240 -4.62 22.13 -0.72
C ASP A 240 -5.63 20.99 -0.60
N GLU A 241 -5.56 19.99 -1.48
CA GLU A 241 -6.41 18.78 -1.40
C GLU A 241 -6.20 18.03 -0.07
N PHE A 242 -4.94 17.85 0.35
CA PHE A 242 -4.62 17.17 1.60
C PHE A 242 -5.13 17.92 2.83
N ARG A 243 -4.99 19.25 2.88
CA ARG A 243 -5.53 20.07 3.98
C ARG A 243 -7.06 20.00 4.04
N LYS A 244 -7.73 20.00 2.90
CA LYS A 244 -9.19 19.84 2.84
C LYS A 244 -9.62 18.44 3.28
N MET A 245 -8.94 17.40 2.83
CA MET A 245 -9.24 16.01 3.23
C MET A 245 -9.02 15.79 4.73
N SER A 246 -7.91 16.27 5.27
CA SER A 246 -7.58 16.13 6.71
C SER A 246 -8.51 16.91 7.63
N ALA A 247 -9.19 17.94 7.14
CA ALA A 247 -10.18 18.70 7.88
C ALA A 247 -11.60 18.11 7.79
N ALA A 248 -11.83 17.13 6.91
CA ALA A 248 -13.15 16.56 6.70
C ALA A 248 -13.62 15.72 7.91
N PRO A 249 -14.91 15.78 8.29
CA PRO A 249 -15.45 14.96 9.37
C PRO A 249 -15.23 13.46 9.11
N GLY A 250 -14.85 12.72 10.15
CA GLY A 250 -14.65 11.27 10.04
C GLY A 250 -13.34 10.83 9.38
N ILE A 251 -12.49 11.76 8.95
CA ILE A 251 -11.16 11.46 8.40
C ILE A 251 -10.09 11.62 9.48
N GLU A 252 -9.33 10.55 9.70
CA GLU A 252 -8.12 10.54 10.54
C GLU A 252 -6.86 10.55 9.66
N ILE A 253 -5.81 11.24 10.09
CA ILE A 253 -4.51 11.22 9.41
C ILE A 253 -3.53 10.36 10.19
N GLY A 254 -2.87 9.45 9.49
CA GLY A 254 -1.82 8.58 10.00
C GLY A 254 -0.53 8.71 9.19
N GLY A 255 0.56 8.23 9.78
CA GLY A 255 1.88 8.21 9.15
C GLY A 255 2.11 7.02 8.23
N HIS A 256 2.88 7.22 7.16
CA HIS A 256 3.30 6.17 6.22
C HIS A 256 4.76 6.31 5.77
N THR A 257 5.63 6.78 6.68
CA THR A 257 7.01 7.25 6.42
C THR A 257 7.07 8.50 5.54
N ALA A 258 8.19 9.22 5.61
CA ALA A 258 8.35 10.45 4.85
C ALA A 258 8.57 10.18 3.36
N THR A 259 9.23 9.07 3.00
CA THR A 259 9.65 8.76 1.64
C THR A 259 9.12 7.41 1.12
N HIS A 260 8.22 6.75 1.84
CA HIS A 260 7.72 5.41 1.50
C HIS A 260 8.82 4.33 1.47
N CYS A 261 9.81 4.43 2.37
CA CYS A 261 10.90 3.46 2.41
C CYS A 261 10.47 2.13 3.09
N ASP A 262 11.12 1.03 2.72
CA ASP A 262 10.91 -0.26 3.36
C ASP A 262 11.65 -0.31 4.72
N LEU A 263 10.91 -0.14 5.83
CA LEU A 263 11.44 -0.18 7.20
C LEU A 263 12.01 -1.54 7.62
N SER A 264 11.93 -2.60 6.78
CA SER A 264 12.71 -3.82 6.99
C SER A 264 14.16 -3.72 6.50
N ARG A 265 14.46 -2.70 5.67
CA ARG A 265 15.77 -2.49 5.02
C ARG A 265 16.59 -1.37 5.65
N ILE A 266 15.97 -0.50 6.44
CA ILE A 266 16.64 0.54 7.22
C ILE A 266 16.45 0.27 8.73
N GLN A 267 17.43 0.62 9.55
CA GLN A 267 17.45 0.30 10.99
C GLN A 267 18.07 1.44 11.80
N GLY A 268 17.90 1.38 13.13
CA GLY A 268 18.54 2.30 14.06
C GLY A 268 18.13 3.76 13.83
N GLU A 269 19.12 4.66 13.86
CA GLU A 269 18.93 6.11 13.75
C GLU A 269 18.25 6.51 12.44
N ALA A 270 18.67 5.98 11.29
CA ALA A 270 18.06 6.29 10.00
C ALA A 270 16.56 5.92 9.94
N ALA A 271 16.17 4.79 10.55
CA ALA A 271 14.76 4.41 10.63
C ALA A 271 13.97 5.32 11.58
N PHE A 272 14.58 5.74 12.69
CA PHE A 272 13.95 6.69 13.62
C PHE A 272 13.76 8.06 12.97
N GLU A 273 14.79 8.61 12.32
CA GLU A 273 14.74 9.90 11.64
C GLU A 273 13.64 9.94 10.58
N GLU A 274 13.53 8.89 9.78
CA GLU A 274 12.47 8.75 8.76
C GLU A 274 11.06 8.78 9.38
N ILE A 275 10.86 8.02 10.46
CA ILE A 275 9.57 7.96 11.18
C ILE A 275 9.26 9.30 11.87
N ALA A 276 10.25 9.90 12.51
CA ALA A 276 10.09 11.17 13.22
C ALA A 276 9.82 12.32 12.25
N ARG A 277 10.50 12.32 11.10
CA ARG A 277 10.30 13.30 10.03
C ARG A 277 8.89 13.20 9.45
N ASP A 278 8.37 11.99 9.27
CA ASP A 278 7.01 11.76 8.81
C ASP A 278 5.98 12.43 9.74
N ARG A 279 6.09 12.13 11.04
CA ARG A 279 5.21 12.68 12.06
C ARG A 279 5.29 14.20 12.13
N GLN A 280 6.51 14.75 12.01
CA GLN A 280 6.74 16.19 12.03
C GLN A 280 6.04 16.86 10.84
N LEU A 281 6.26 16.38 9.62
CA LEU A 281 5.66 16.92 8.40
C LEU A 281 4.13 16.90 8.46
N LEU A 282 3.54 15.78 8.90
CA LEU A 282 2.08 15.67 9.07
C LEU A 282 1.55 16.64 10.13
N THR A 283 2.29 16.84 11.23
CA THR A 283 1.94 17.82 12.26
C THR A 283 1.98 19.25 11.69
N GLU A 284 3.00 19.59 10.92
CA GLU A 284 3.14 20.90 10.26
C GLU A 284 2.01 21.16 9.26
N MET A 285 1.62 20.15 8.48
CA MET A 285 0.58 20.27 7.46
C MET A 285 -0.84 20.38 8.02
N THR A 286 -1.13 19.67 9.12
CA THR A 286 -2.49 19.51 9.66
C THR A 286 -2.75 20.22 10.99
N GLY A 287 -1.69 20.67 11.67
CA GLY A 287 -1.76 21.20 13.04
C GLY A 287 -2.03 20.13 14.10
N ARG A 288 -2.06 18.84 13.74
CA ARG A 288 -2.32 17.71 14.63
C ARG A 288 -1.26 16.64 14.47
N SER A 289 -0.72 16.14 15.57
CA SER A 289 0.22 15.03 15.49
C SER A 289 -0.50 13.70 15.29
N PRO A 290 -0.15 12.93 14.24
CA PRO A 290 -0.77 11.63 14.01
C PRO A 290 -0.41 10.63 15.12
N LYS A 291 -1.37 9.78 15.47
CA LYS A 291 -1.23 8.73 16.49
C LYS A 291 -1.07 7.34 15.91
N ARG A 292 -1.47 7.17 14.64
CA ARG A 292 -1.52 5.89 13.93
C ARG A 292 -0.50 5.89 12.80
N PHE A 293 0.01 4.71 12.52
CA PHE A 293 1.00 4.50 11.47
C PHE A 293 0.62 3.26 10.64
N ALA A 294 1.04 3.22 9.38
CA ALA A 294 1.07 1.99 8.60
C ALA A 294 2.48 1.77 8.08
N TYR A 295 3.01 0.55 8.17
CA TYR A 295 4.32 0.25 7.60
C TYR A 295 4.21 0.13 6.07
N PRO A 296 5.06 0.84 5.29
CA PRO A 296 5.15 0.63 3.85
C PRO A 296 5.36 -0.84 3.51
N TYR A 297 4.62 -1.33 2.52
CA TYR A 297 4.59 -2.75 2.11
C TYR A 297 4.16 -3.73 3.22
N GLY A 298 3.76 -3.24 4.40
CA GLY A 298 3.53 -4.01 5.60
C GLY A 298 4.77 -4.63 6.24
N ARG A 299 5.97 -4.18 5.85
CA ARG A 299 7.24 -4.76 6.26
C ARG A 299 7.93 -3.88 7.30
N MET A 300 8.59 -4.53 8.26
CA MET A 300 9.31 -3.85 9.31
C MET A 300 10.46 -4.71 9.84
N SER A 301 11.49 -4.07 10.37
CA SER A 301 12.52 -4.73 11.16
C SER A 301 12.00 -5.07 12.57
N PRO A 302 12.60 -6.05 13.28
CA PRO A 302 12.46 -6.16 14.71
C PRO A 302 12.79 -4.81 15.39
N GLY A 303 12.01 -4.43 16.40
CA GLY A 303 12.19 -3.16 17.11
C GLY A 303 11.54 -1.92 16.46
N ALA A 304 10.99 -2.00 15.24
CA ALA A 304 10.34 -0.85 14.61
C ALA A 304 9.19 -0.25 15.45
N GLY A 305 8.45 -1.09 16.20
CA GLY A 305 7.43 -0.62 17.14
C GLY A 305 7.98 0.20 18.31
N HIS A 306 9.24 -0.02 18.72
CA HIS A 306 9.91 0.84 19.70
C HIS A 306 10.19 2.22 19.11
N LEU A 307 10.75 2.27 17.90
CA LEU A 307 11.06 3.52 17.20
C LEU A 307 9.80 4.36 16.97
N LEU A 308 8.70 3.72 16.57
CA LEU A 308 7.40 4.38 16.43
C LEU A 308 6.89 4.97 17.75
N ARG A 309 7.01 4.22 18.85
CA ARG A 309 6.62 4.71 20.18
C ARG A 309 7.47 5.90 20.61
N GLU A 310 8.77 5.82 20.39
CA GLU A 310 9.72 6.89 20.70
C GLU A 310 9.46 8.15 19.88
N ALA A 311 9.10 7.99 18.60
CA ALA A 311 8.69 9.10 17.74
C ALA A 311 7.32 9.69 18.12
N GLY A 312 6.52 8.99 18.95
CA GLY A 312 5.23 9.46 19.46
C GLY A 312 4.00 8.91 18.74
N TYR A 313 4.12 7.80 18.01
CA TYR A 313 2.97 7.01 17.54
C TYR A 313 2.50 6.01 18.61
N GLU A 314 1.20 5.71 18.62
CA GLU A 314 0.56 4.87 19.64
C GLU A 314 0.14 3.48 19.14
N ALA A 315 0.05 3.31 17.83
CA ALA A 315 -0.30 2.06 17.17
C ALA A 315 0.15 2.05 15.71
N ALA A 316 0.34 0.86 15.15
CA ALA A 316 0.70 0.69 13.75
C ALA A 316 0.05 -0.53 13.10
N CYS A 317 -0.37 -0.35 11.86
CA CYS A 317 -0.93 -1.36 10.99
C CYS A 317 0.15 -1.99 10.11
N CYS A 318 0.06 -3.29 9.86
CA CYS A 318 0.94 -4.04 8.96
C CYS A 318 0.13 -4.86 7.94
N SER A 319 0.79 -5.41 6.92
CA SER A 319 0.14 -6.23 5.89
C SER A 319 0.06 -7.71 6.24
N ARG A 320 0.14 -8.06 7.54
CA ARG A 320 -0.18 -9.42 7.99
C ARG A 320 -1.67 -9.64 7.81
N TYR A 321 -2.03 -10.66 7.04
CA TYR A 321 -3.43 -11.01 6.84
C TYR A 321 -4.06 -11.52 8.14
N GLY A 322 -5.20 -10.94 8.47
CA GLY A 322 -6.06 -11.49 9.49
C GLY A 322 -6.97 -10.46 10.12
N VAL A 323 -7.46 -10.85 11.28
CA VAL A 323 -8.40 -10.11 12.09
C VAL A 323 -7.67 -9.62 13.33
N ALA A 324 -7.89 -8.37 13.70
CA ALA A 324 -7.35 -7.83 14.92
C ALA A 324 -8.13 -8.38 16.12
N SER A 325 -7.41 -8.86 17.12
CA SER A 325 -7.89 -9.52 18.32
C SER A 325 -7.50 -8.73 19.59
N SER A 326 -8.08 -9.07 20.73
CA SER A 326 -7.79 -8.36 22.00
C SER A 326 -6.33 -8.47 22.47
N ASP A 327 -5.62 -9.51 22.03
CA ASP A 327 -4.21 -9.77 22.31
C ASP A 327 -3.29 -9.29 21.17
N SER A 328 -3.82 -8.69 20.11
CA SER A 328 -3.01 -8.14 19.02
C SER A 328 -2.04 -7.08 19.56
N ASP A 329 -0.78 -7.17 19.14
CA ASP A 329 0.20 -6.12 19.39
C ASP A 329 -0.28 -4.84 18.68
N ARG A 330 -0.36 -3.74 19.45
CA ARG A 330 -0.82 -2.44 18.95
C ARG A 330 0.08 -1.90 17.85
N PHE A 331 1.33 -2.34 17.75
CA PHE A 331 2.26 -1.95 16.69
C PHE A 331 2.36 -2.97 15.55
N LEU A 332 1.53 -4.01 15.54
CA LEU A 332 1.45 -5.02 14.48
C LEU A 332 -0.02 -5.37 14.17
N VAL A 333 -0.89 -4.37 14.13
CA VAL A 333 -2.32 -4.57 13.86
C VAL A 333 -2.48 -5.14 12.44
N PRO A 334 -3.13 -6.31 12.27
CA PRO A 334 -3.29 -6.92 10.95
C PRO A 334 -4.29 -6.14 10.10
N ARG A 335 -4.10 -6.17 8.78
CA ARG A 335 -5.01 -5.59 7.79
C ARG A 335 -5.38 -6.58 6.70
N VAL A 336 -6.47 -6.28 6.01
CA VAL A 336 -6.93 -7.01 4.83
C VAL A 336 -6.93 -6.03 3.66
N GLN A 337 -6.06 -6.28 2.68
CA GLN A 337 -6.07 -5.52 1.44
C GLN A 337 -7.36 -5.79 0.68
N VAL A 338 -8.02 -4.72 0.25
CA VAL A 338 -9.21 -4.80 -0.60
C VAL A 338 -8.79 -4.68 -2.05
N ILE A 339 -9.15 -5.68 -2.84
CA ILE A 339 -8.97 -5.67 -4.29
C ILE A 339 -10.30 -5.28 -4.96
N ASP A 340 -10.26 -4.87 -6.22
CA ASP A 340 -11.48 -4.58 -6.98
C ASP A 340 -12.34 -5.84 -7.14
N CYS A 341 -13.52 -5.84 -6.51
CA CYS A 341 -14.48 -6.92 -6.61
C CYS A 341 -15.92 -6.39 -6.44
N PRO A 342 -16.93 -7.10 -6.96
CA PRO A 342 -18.33 -6.75 -6.70
C PRO A 342 -18.69 -6.86 -5.22
N VAL A 343 -19.67 -6.08 -4.79
CA VAL A 343 -20.10 -5.98 -3.39
C VAL A 343 -20.55 -7.31 -2.79
N GLU A 344 -21.07 -8.24 -3.59
CA GLU A 344 -21.48 -9.57 -3.13
C GLU A 344 -20.27 -10.39 -2.65
N ALA A 345 -19.17 -10.35 -3.41
CA ALA A 345 -17.92 -11.03 -3.05
C ALA A 345 -17.28 -10.36 -1.83
N PHE A 346 -17.22 -9.02 -1.83
CA PHE A 346 -16.73 -8.24 -0.69
C PHE A 346 -17.51 -8.55 0.59
N ALA A 347 -18.84 -8.56 0.53
CA ALA A 347 -19.71 -8.85 1.65
C ALA A 347 -19.51 -10.28 2.17
N GLN A 348 -19.39 -11.26 1.27
CA GLN A 348 -19.14 -12.66 1.63
C GLN A 348 -17.82 -12.82 2.39
N ASP A 349 -16.73 -12.23 1.88
CA ASP A 349 -15.42 -12.34 2.53
C ASP A 349 -15.39 -11.61 3.88
N LEU A 350 -16.02 -10.43 3.94
CA LEU A 350 -16.12 -9.69 5.19
C LEU A 350 -16.95 -10.45 6.22
N GLN A 351 -18.07 -11.05 5.82
CA GLN A 351 -18.86 -11.93 6.70
C GLN A 351 -18.08 -13.17 7.13
N PHE A 352 -17.24 -13.74 6.27
CA PHE A 352 -16.36 -14.84 6.64
C PHE A 352 -15.33 -14.43 7.69
N LEU A 353 -14.69 -13.27 7.52
CA LEU A 353 -13.75 -12.68 8.48
C LEU A 353 -14.44 -12.33 9.80
N LEU A 354 -15.63 -11.73 9.74
CA LEU A 354 -16.47 -11.41 10.89
C LEU A 354 -17.06 -12.66 11.55
N GLY A 355 -17.29 -13.73 10.79
CA GLY A 355 -17.80 -15.03 11.27
C GLY A 355 -16.72 -15.84 11.98
N ARG A 356 -15.45 -15.70 11.58
CA ARG A 356 -14.30 -16.15 12.40
C ARG A 356 -14.23 -15.45 13.75
N LEU A 357 -14.88 -14.29 13.95
CA LEU A 357 -15.05 -13.69 15.27
C LEU A 357 -15.96 -14.52 16.19
N ASN A 358 -16.83 -15.37 15.64
CA ASN A 358 -17.83 -16.13 16.41
C ASN A 358 -17.39 -17.55 16.78
N GLY A 359 -16.13 -17.93 16.52
CA GLY A 359 -15.54 -19.16 17.03
C GLY A 359 -16.27 -20.44 16.63
N GLN A 360 -16.26 -20.82 15.36
CA GLN A 360 -16.41 -22.22 14.90
C GLN A 360 -16.18 -22.31 13.37
N VAL A 361 -14.99 -22.76 12.95
CA VAL A 361 -14.84 -23.53 11.70
C VAL A 361 -13.78 -24.62 11.94
N PRO A 362 -14.07 -25.91 11.67
CA PRO A 362 -13.12 -27.02 11.81
C PRO A 362 -11.87 -26.84 10.94
N GLN A 363 -10.74 -27.40 11.40
CA GLN A 363 -9.41 -27.28 10.78
C GLN A 363 -9.26 -27.90 9.38
N ASP A 364 -10.31 -28.53 8.83
CA ASP A 364 -10.18 -29.51 7.74
C ASP A 364 -11.04 -29.24 6.49
N GLN A 365 -11.39 -27.99 6.21
CA GLN A 365 -11.86 -27.63 4.88
C GLN A 365 -10.84 -26.71 4.21
N ASP A 366 -10.29 -27.20 3.08
CA ASP A 366 -9.74 -26.41 1.98
C ASP A 366 -10.78 -25.36 1.56
N ALA A 367 -10.89 -24.30 2.35
CA ALA A 367 -11.81 -23.20 2.16
C ALA A 367 -11.21 -22.29 1.09
N ARG A 368 -11.97 -22.08 0.00
CA ARG A 368 -11.65 -21.12 -1.09
C ARG A 368 -10.96 -19.89 -0.50
N ALA A 369 -9.80 -19.53 -1.04
CA ALA A 369 -9.14 -18.29 -0.67
C ALA A 369 -10.13 -17.13 -0.88
N PRO A 370 -10.36 -16.27 0.13
CA PRO A 370 -11.25 -15.13 0.00
C PRO A 370 -10.86 -14.28 -1.21
N HIS A 371 -11.84 -13.65 -1.86
CA HIS A 371 -11.60 -12.76 -3.00
C HIS A 371 -10.84 -11.50 -2.56
N LEU A 372 -11.08 -11.02 -1.35
CA LEU A 372 -10.14 -10.22 -0.59
C LEU A 372 -8.83 -11.03 -0.48
N LEU A 373 -7.87 -10.72 -1.36
CA LEU A 373 -6.54 -11.34 -1.54
C LEU A 373 -6.46 -12.47 -2.59
N ARG A 374 -6.46 -12.08 -3.87
CA ARG A 374 -5.55 -12.73 -4.82
C ARG A 374 -4.25 -11.95 -4.90
#